data_AF-A0A2M8J2G9-F1
#
_entry.id   AF-A0A2M8J2G9-F1
#
_cell.length_a   1.000
_cell.length_b   1.000
_cell.length_c   1.000
_cell.angle_alpha   90.00
_cell.angle_beta   90.00
_cell.angle_gamma   90.00
#
_symmetry.space_group_name_H-M   'P 1'
#
loop_
_entity.id
_entity.type
_entity.pdbx_description
1 polymer ?
#
loop_
_entity_poly.entity_id
_entity_poly.type
_entity_poly.pdbx_seq_one_letter_code
_entity_poly.pdbx_strand_id
1 'polypeptide(L)'
;MARVLQRSKATIYRELKRNFFSDECMPKCDGYYGAAAHFMAADRRARQRKLIRHPVLLHAVIDRLKNGWTPEQIGNRMIHEGVRPRVCQETIYRYVYSKEGMAQELWWYLPNHRKARRPKYARKKRPPKFDRDVSILFRPDAAPALPPIQPDPVHKPDRGRCATGWVGDTALARML
;
A
#
# COMPACT_ATOMS: atom_id res chain seq x y z
N MET A 1 11.87 -28.52 29.29
CA MET A 1 10.73 -27.65 28.92
C MET A 1 10.68 -26.33 29.72
N ALA A 2 10.12 -26.28 30.94
CA ALA A 2 9.82 -25.01 31.65
C ALA A 2 11.00 -24.03 31.82
N ARG A 3 12.17 -24.53 32.25
CA ARG A 3 13.41 -23.75 32.39
C ARG A 3 13.92 -23.17 31.06
N VAL A 4 13.74 -23.90 29.94
CA VAL A 4 14.16 -23.48 28.60
C VAL A 4 13.27 -22.34 28.08
N LEU A 5 11.96 -22.43 28.29
CA LEU A 5 11.00 -21.39 27.88
C LEU A 5 10.92 -20.20 28.86
N GLN A 6 11.68 -20.21 29.95
CA GLN A 6 11.63 -19.21 31.03
C GLN A 6 10.20 -18.95 31.56
N ARG A 7 9.39 -20.01 31.72
CA ARG A 7 8.01 -19.93 32.25
C ARG A 7 7.79 -20.84 33.45
N SER A 8 6.83 -20.49 34.30
CA SER A 8 6.46 -21.31 35.45
C SER A 8 5.93 -22.69 35.03
N LYS A 9 6.22 -23.73 35.82
CA LYS A 9 5.67 -25.08 35.62
C LYS A 9 4.14 -25.08 35.60
N ALA A 10 3.52 -24.28 36.45
CA ALA A 10 2.06 -24.14 36.53
C ALA A 10 1.45 -23.51 35.26
N THR A 11 2.13 -22.54 34.64
CA THR A 11 1.68 -21.94 33.37
C THR A 11 1.64 -22.98 32.26
N ILE A 12 2.72 -23.76 32.09
CA ILE A 12 2.80 -24.80 31.04
C ILE A 12 1.80 -25.93 31.31
N TYR A 13 1.65 -26.36 32.56
CA TYR A 13 0.64 -27.37 32.90
C TYR A 13 -0.79 -26.90 32.59
N ARG A 14 -1.14 -25.64 32.92
CA ARG A 14 -2.46 -25.07 32.61
C ARG A 14 -2.70 -24.88 31.11
N GLU A 15 -1.66 -24.60 30.34
CA GLU A 15 -1.72 -24.48 28.88
C GLU A 15 -1.95 -25.84 28.22
N LEU A 16 -1.13 -26.85 28.58
CA LEU A 16 -1.30 -28.23 28.11
C LEU A 16 -2.68 -28.75 28.50
N LYS A 17 -3.09 -28.67 29.78
CA LYS A 17 -4.42 -29.14 30.22
C LYS A 17 -5.60 -28.47 29.51
N ARG A 18 -5.43 -27.26 28.97
CA ARG A 18 -6.51 -26.54 28.26
C ARG A 18 -6.54 -26.83 26.75
N ASN A 19 -5.39 -27.08 26.14
CA ASN A 19 -5.24 -27.20 24.69
C ASN A 19 -4.64 -28.56 24.26
N PHE A 20 -4.76 -29.60 25.10
CA PHE A 20 -4.47 -30.99 24.73
C PHE A 20 -5.62 -31.52 23.87
N PHE A 21 -5.27 -32.19 22.78
CA PHE A 21 -6.20 -32.89 21.91
C PHE A 21 -6.01 -34.39 22.09
N SER A 22 -7.12 -35.12 22.16
CA SER A 22 -7.16 -36.58 22.26
C SER A 22 -8.41 -37.10 21.55
N ASP A 23 -8.27 -38.11 20.70
CA ASP A 23 -9.39 -38.71 19.95
C ASP A 23 -9.25 -40.23 19.89
N GLU A 24 -10.24 -40.93 20.45
CA GLU A 24 -10.29 -42.41 20.49
C GLU A 24 -10.28 -43.03 19.09
N CYS A 25 -10.80 -42.32 18.08
CA CYS A 25 -10.77 -42.76 16.69
C CYS A 25 -9.39 -42.57 16.01
N MET A 26 -8.53 -41.72 16.56
CA MET A 26 -7.23 -41.36 15.96
C MET A 26 -6.10 -41.20 16.99
N PRO A 27 -5.77 -42.23 17.78
CA PRO A 27 -4.80 -42.15 18.88
C PRO A 27 -3.36 -41.80 18.47
N LYS A 28 -3.04 -41.85 17.16
CA LYS A 28 -1.76 -41.35 16.61
C LYS A 28 -1.67 -39.82 16.55
N CYS A 29 -2.79 -39.12 16.78
CA CYS A 29 -2.90 -37.67 16.75
C CYS A 29 -3.15 -37.06 18.14
N ASP A 30 -2.96 -37.83 19.21
CA ASP A 30 -3.07 -37.30 20.58
C ASP A 30 -1.86 -36.41 20.91
N GLY A 31 -2.09 -35.19 21.40
CA GLY A 31 -1.00 -34.29 21.72
C GLY A 31 -1.33 -32.80 21.84
N TYR A 32 -0.29 -31.98 21.79
CA TYR A 32 -0.38 -30.52 21.82
C TYR A 32 -0.02 -29.92 20.45
N TYR A 33 -0.98 -29.21 19.85
CA TYR A 33 -0.82 -28.56 18.56
C TYR A 33 -0.82 -27.03 18.73
N GLY A 34 0.35 -26.40 18.61
CA GLY A 34 0.51 -24.95 18.84
C GLY A 34 -0.38 -24.07 17.94
N ALA A 35 -0.60 -24.47 16.68
CA ALA A 35 -1.51 -23.77 15.77
C ALA A 35 -2.97 -23.86 16.24
N ALA A 36 -3.45 -25.06 16.60
CA ALA A 36 -4.80 -25.27 17.12
C ALA A 36 -5.01 -24.52 18.45
N ALA A 37 -4.05 -24.59 19.38
CA ALA A 37 -4.04 -23.83 20.63
C ALA A 37 -4.17 -22.31 20.38
N HIS A 38 -3.45 -21.78 19.38
CA HIS A 38 -3.58 -20.38 18.97
C HIS A 38 -4.99 -20.08 18.42
N PHE A 39 -5.53 -20.89 17.51
CA PHE A 39 -6.89 -20.68 16.98
C PHE A 39 -7.95 -20.71 18.08
N MET A 40 -7.90 -21.69 19.00
CA MET A 40 -8.79 -21.76 20.17
C MET A 40 -8.64 -20.54 21.09
N ALA A 41 -7.41 -20.01 21.26
CA ALA A 41 -7.18 -18.79 22.03
C ALA A 41 -7.65 -17.51 21.30
N ALA A 42 -7.62 -17.49 19.97
CA ALA A 42 -8.15 -16.38 19.17
C ALA A 42 -9.68 -16.36 19.20
N ASP A 43 -10.32 -17.52 19.01
CA ASP A 43 -11.77 -17.69 19.11
C ASP A 43 -12.31 -17.31 20.49
N ARG A 44 -11.69 -17.79 21.58
CA ARG A 44 -12.08 -17.40 22.95
C ARG A 44 -12.02 -15.87 23.16
N ARG A 45 -11.04 -15.18 22.57
CA ARG A 45 -10.96 -13.71 22.60
C ARG A 45 -12.01 -13.05 21.69
N ALA A 46 -12.34 -13.64 20.54
CA ALA A 46 -13.38 -13.15 19.64
C ALA A 46 -14.74 -13.15 20.33
N ARG A 47 -15.15 -14.28 20.93
CA ARG A 47 -16.40 -14.41 21.70
C ARG A 47 -16.52 -13.44 22.88
N GLN A 48 -15.39 -12.98 23.43
CA GLN A 48 -15.35 -11.99 24.52
C GLN A 48 -15.36 -10.51 24.06
N ARG A 49 -15.44 -10.22 22.75
CA ARG A 49 -15.55 -8.85 22.23
C ARG A 49 -16.81 -8.17 22.77
N LYS A 50 -16.67 -6.92 23.22
CA LYS A 50 -17.73 -6.17 23.92
C LYS A 50 -19.06 -6.08 23.15
N LEU A 51 -19.01 -5.84 21.85
CA LEU A 51 -20.19 -5.73 21.00
C LEU A 51 -20.87 -7.09 20.73
N ILE A 52 -20.12 -8.20 20.75
CA ILE A 52 -20.69 -9.56 20.65
C ILE A 52 -21.34 -9.96 21.99
N ARG A 53 -20.71 -9.61 23.12
CA ARG A 53 -21.22 -9.90 24.46
C ARG A 53 -22.48 -9.10 24.82
N HIS A 54 -22.68 -7.93 24.22
CA HIS A 54 -23.80 -7.04 24.53
C HIS A 54 -24.62 -6.72 23.27
N PRO A 55 -25.55 -7.61 22.85
CA PRO A 55 -26.28 -7.43 21.60
C PRO A 55 -27.12 -6.14 21.58
N VAL A 56 -27.75 -5.74 22.69
CA VAL A 56 -28.51 -4.48 22.77
C VAL A 56 -27.64 -3.26 22.47
N LEU A 57 -26.40 -3.24 22.98
CA LEU A 57 -25.43 -2.18 22.70
C LEU A 57 -25.00 -2.19 21.23
N LEU A 58 -24.88 -3.37 20.63
CA LEU A 58 -24.54 -3.52 19.21
C LEU A 58 -25.64 -2.99 18.30
N HIS A 59 -26.92 -3.31 18.55
CA HIS A 59 -28.04 -2.78 17.76
C HIS A 59 -28.04 -1.25 17.79
N ALA A 60 -27.97 -0.63 18.97
CA ALA A 60 -27.91 0.83 19.11
C ALA A 60 -26.69 1.48 18.40
N VAL A 61 -25.57 0.77 18.26
CA VAL A 61 -24.42 1.23 17.47
C VAL A 61 -24.68 1.09 15.96
N ILE A 62 -25.25 -0.04 15.51
CA ILE A 62 -25.62 -0.28 14.11
C ILE A 62 -26.65 0.75 13.64
N ASP A 63 -27.67 1.04 14.44
CA ASP A 63 -28.72 2.00 14.10
C ASP A 63 -28.14 3.41 13.95
N ARG A 64 -27.25 3.83 14.87
CA ARG A 64 -26.53 5.11 14.75
C ARG A 64 -25.62 5.14 13.49
N LEU A 65 -24.92 4.06 13.17
CA LEU A 65 -24.11 3.95 11.94
C LEU A 65 -24.99 4.07 10.67
N LYS A 66 -26.13 3.36 10.61
CA LYS A 66 -27.09 3.44 9.49
C LYS A 66 -27.68 4.83 9.34
N ASN A 67 -27.88 5.55 10.44
CA ASN A 67 -28.27 6.96 10.46
C ASN A 67 -27.12 7.94 10.07
N GLY A 68 -25.98 7.44 9.59
CA GLY A 68 -24.86 8.24 9.09
C GLY A 68 -23.93 8.82 10.14
N TRP A 69 -24.01 8.39 11.40
CA TRP A 69 -23.12 8.88 12.46
C TRP A 69 -21.71 8.30 12.32
N THR A 70 -20.67 9.10 12.58
CA THR A 70 -19.30 8.58 12.61
C THR A 70 -19.02 7.78 13.89
N PRO A 71 -18.11 6.79 13.88
CA PRO A 71 -17.72 6.05 15.08
C PRO A 71 -17.25 6.93 16.25
N GLU A 72 -16.58 8.05 15.96
CA GLU A 72 -16.17 9.07 16.92
C GLU A 72 -17.38 9.79 17.53
N GLN A 73 -18.34 10.20 16.70
CA GLN A 73 -19.58 10.81 17.18
C GLN A 73 -20.35 9.85 18.09
N ILE A 74 -20.48 8.57 17.73
CA ILE A 74 -21.18 7.56 18.54
C ILE A 74 -20.50 7.39 19.90
N GLY A 75 -19.18 7.23 19.92
CA GLY A 75 -18.40 7.07 21.16
C GLY A 75 -18.47 8.30 22.06
N ASN A 76 -18.26 9.50 21.50
CA ASN A 76 -18.31 10.75 22.26
C ASN A 76 -19.73 11.05 22.76
N ARG A 77 -20.76 10.83 21.93
CA ARG A 77 -22.17 11.00 22.32
C ARG A 77 -22.54 10.09 23.50
N MET A 78 -22.08 8.84 23.52
CA MET A 78 -22.25 7.93 24.66
C MET A 78 -21.54 8.39 25.93
N ILE A 79 -20.39 9.07 25.81
CA ILE A 79 -19.69 9.68 26.95
C ILE A 79 -20.53 10.83 27.51
N HIS A 80 -21.02 11.74 26.65
CA HIS A 80 -21.88 12.86 27.06
C HIS A 80 -23.26 12.42 27.60
N GLU A 81 -23.81 11.31 27.12
CA GLU A 81 -25.06 10.71 27.64
C GLU A 81 -24.85 9.91 28.95
N GLY A 82 -23.61 9.70 29.39
CA GLY A 82 -23.29 8.93 30.60
C GLY A 82 -23.58 7.41 30.51
N VAL A 83 -24.01 6.92 29.35
CA VAL A 83 -24.51 5.54 29.14
C VAL A 83 -23.47 4.50 29.55
N ARG A 84 -23.92 3.46 30.25
CA ARG A 84 -23.12 2.25 30.55
C ARG A 84 -23.94 1.01 30.21
N PRO A 85 -23.39 0.04 29.46
CA PRO A 85 -22.04 0.00 28.88
C PRO A 85 -21.85 0.89 27.64
N ARG A 86 -20.76 1.68 27.58
CA ARG A 86 -20.34 2.49 26.41
C ARG A 86 -19.28 1.81 25.52
N VAL A 87 -19.20 2.19 24.25
CA VAL A 87 -18.07 1.83 23.34
C VAL A 87 -17.19 3.04 23.01
N CYS A 88 -15.94 2.80 22.62
CA CYS A 88 -15.09 3.77 21.94
C CYS A 88 -15.07 3.50 20.43
N GLN A 89 -14.67 4.51 19.64
CA GLN A 89 -14.55 4.45 18.19
C GLN A 89 -13.72 3.24 17.72
N GLU A 90 -12.61 2.93 18.38
CA GLU A 90 -11.77 1.76 18.07
C GLU A 90 -12.51 0.42 18.24
N THR A 91 -13.43 0.32 19.22
CA THR A 91 -14.27 -0.88 19.38
C THR A 91 -15.28 -1.01 18.25
N ILE A 92 -15.78 0.11 17.73
CA ILE A 92 -16.69 0.15 16.58
C ILE A 92 -15.94 -0.22 15.30
N TYR A 93 -14.81 0.42 15.00
CA TYR A 93 -13.98 0.09 13.83
C TYR A 93 -13.57 -1.40 13.81
N ARG A 94 -13.10 -1.93 14.94
CA ARG A 94 -12.74 -3.35 15.06
C ARG A 94 -13.93 -4.30 14.88
N TYR A 95 -15.16 -3.84 15.09
CA TYR A 95 -16.36 -4.61 14.77
C TYR A 95 -16.78 -4.47 13.29
N VAL A 96 -16.73 -3.26 12.71
CA VAL A 96 -17.05 -3.05 11.29
C VAL A 96 -16.14 -3.88 10.39
N TYR A 97 -14.84 -3.95 10.69
CA TYR A 97 -13.86 -4.79 9.98
C TYR A 97 -13.76 -6.23 10.51
N SER A 98 -14.69 -6.69 11.37
CA SER A 98 -14.79 -8.09 11.77
C SER A 98 -15.54 -8.93 10.74
N LYS A 99 -15.53 -10.26 10.85
CA LYS A 99 -16.28 -11.14 9.93
C LYS A 99 -17.78 -10.82 10.00
N GLU A 100 -18.24 -10.54 11.21
CA GLU A 100 -19.61 -10.22 11.57
C GLU A 100 -20.05 -8.87 10.99
N GLY A 101 -19.23 -7.82 11.13
CA GLY A 101 -19.52 -6.49 10.59
C GLY A 101 -19.37 -6.39 9.06
N MET A 102 -18.45 -7.15 8.47
CA MET A 102 -18.33 -7.29 7.02
C MET A 102 -19.54 -8.00 6.40
N ALA A 103 -20.04 -9.08 7.04
CA ALA A 103 -21.24 -9.78 6.60
C ALA A 103 -22.52 -8.94 6.73
N GLN A 104 -22.53 -7.94 7.63
CA GLN A 104 -23.59 -6.94 7.76
C GLN A 104 -23.36 -5.69 6.88
N GLU A 105 -22.34 -5.70 6.03
CA GLU A 105 -21.99 -4.61 5.11
C GLU A 105 -21.80 -3.24 5.77
N LEU A 106 -21.48 -3.20 7.08
CA LEU A 106 -21.45 -1.97 7.87
C LEU A 106 -20.42 -0.94 7.38
N TRP A 107 -19.42 -1.39 6.64
CA TRP A 107 -18.37 -0.57 6.06
C TRP A 107 -18.88 0.46 5.04
N TRP A 108 -20.04 0.21 4.38
CA TRP A 108 -20.67 1.17 3.46
C TRP A 108 -21.16 2.45 4.15
N TYR A 109 -21.58 2.35 5.42
CA TYR A 109 -22.11 3.49 6.18
C TYR A 109 -21.01 4.38 6.78
N LEU A 110 -19.74 4.00 6.68
CA LEU A 110 -18.64 4.83 7.15
C LEU A 110 -18.42 6.05 6.23
N PRO A 111 -18.18 7.26 6.78
CA PRO A 111 -17.90 8.45 5.96
C PRO A 111 -16.71 8.29 5.00
N ASN A 112 -15.73 7.48 5.41
CA ASN A 112 -14.50 7.18 4.67
C ASN A 112 -14.64 6.01 3.67
N HIS A 113 -15.85 5.49 3.44
CA HIS A 113 -16.12 4.50 2.38
C HIS A 113 -15.86 5.06 0.95
N ARG A 114 -15.61 6.36 0.79
CA ARG A 114 -15.46 7.01 -0.52
C ARG A 114 -14.52 6.27 -1.47
N LYS A 115 -15.07 5.96 -2.65
CA LYS A 115 -14.40 5.39 -3.83
C LYS A 115 -12.99 5.97 -4.04
N ALA A 116 -12.11 5.08 -4.52
CA ALA A 116 -10.70 5.31 -4.82
C ALA A 116 -10.31 6.76 -5.14
N ARG A 117 -9.23 7.22 -4.51
CA ARG A 117 -8.61 8.55 -4.61
C ARG A 117 -8.81 9.16 -6.01
N ARG A 118 -9.76 10.10 -6.12
CA ARG A 118 -10.04 10.79 -7.40
C ARG A 118 -8.73 11.39 -7.94
N PRO A 119 -8.28 11.04 -9.16
CA PRO A 119 -7.04 11.57 -9.70
C PRO A 119 -7.16 13.09 -9.83
N LYS A 120 -6.33 13.81 -9.06
CA LYS A 120 -6.32 15.28 -9.02
C LYS A 120 -5.65 15.80 -10.30
N TYR A 121 -6.46 16.00 -11.33
CA TYR A 121 -6.10 16.47 -12.68
C TYR A 121 -4.99 15.64 -13.37
N ALA A 122 -5.37 14.85 -14.37
CA ALA A 122 -4.39 14.36 -15.34
C ALA A 122 -3.73 15.58 -16.02
N ARG A 123 -2.39 15.62 -16.06
CA ARG A 123 -1.65 16.63 -16.83
C ARG A 123 -2.14 16.57 -18.29
N LYS A 124 -2.57 17.70 -18.86
CA LYS A 124 -2.94 17.81 -20.28
C LYS A 124 -1.78 17.24 -21.12
N LYS A 125 -2.06 16.21 -21.94
CA LYS A 125 -1.05 15.65 -22.85
C LYS A 125 -0.48 16.79 -23.70
N ARG A 126 0.84 16.92 -23.76
CA ARG A 126 1.48 17.84 -24.71
C ARG A 126 1.14 17.34 -26.12
N PRO A 127 0.93 18.22 -27.12
CA PRO A 127 0.85 17.79 -28.50
C PRO A 127 2.13 17.01 -28.87
N PRO A 128 2.05 15.99 -29.75
CA PRO A 128 3.23 15.30 -30.24
C PRO A 128 4.18 16.31 -30.92
N LYS A 129 5.49 16.09 -30.82
CA LYS A 129 6.50 16.96 -31.46
C LYS A 129 6.53 16.79 -32.98
N PHE A 130 6.06 15.65 -33.47
CA PHE A 130 6.03 15.28 -34.88
C PHE A 130 4.58 15.22 -35.34
N ASP A 131 4.34 15.58 -36.60
CA ASP A 131 3.05 15.35 -37.23
C ASP A 131 2.79 13.84 -37.41
N ARG A 132 1.52 13.46 -37.64
CA ARG A 132 1.12 12.07 -37.83
C ARG A 132 1.88 11.40 -38.95
N ASP A 133 2.17 12.13 -40.02
CA ASP A 133 2.82 11.62 -41.23
C ASP A 133 4.30 11.23 -41.02
N VAL A 134 4.91 11.69 -39.93
CA VAL A 134 6.28 11.32 -39.50
C VAL A 134 6.26 10.36 -38.30
N SER A 135 5.09 9.78 -38.00
CA SER A 135 4.95 8.75 -36.97
C SER A 135 5.66 7.45 -37.36
N ILE A 136 6.26 6.78 -36.37
CA ILE A 136 6.88 5.46 -36.53
C ILE A 136 5.88 4.43 -37.10
N LEU A 137 4.57 4.63 -36.92
CA LEU A 137 3.50 3.80 -37.48
C LEU A 137 3.44 3.80 -39.02
N PHE A 138 3.98 4.83 -39.68
CA PHE A 138 4.03 4.93 -41.15
C PHE A 138 5.46 4.79 -41.69
N ARG A 139 6.38 4.24 -40.89
CA ARG A 139 7.72 3.93 -41.35
C ARG A 139 7.64 2.81 -42.40
N PRO A 140 8.19 3.00 -43.62
CA PRO A 140 8.27 1.90 -44.58
C PRO A 140 9.22 0.81 -44.07
N ASP A 141 8.83 -0.46 -44.23
CA ASP A 141 9.59 -1.61 -43.74
C ASP A 141 10.96 -1.78 -44.43
N ALA A 142 11.08 -1.29 -45.67
CA ALA A 142 12.31 -1.28 -46.43
C ALA A 142 12.81 0.16 -46.66
N ALA A 143 14.13 0.38 -46.51
CA ALA A 143 14.75 1.62 -46.89
C ALA A 143 14.76 1.76 -48.43
N PRO A 144 14.52 2.97 -48.99
CA PRO A 144 14.66 3.18 -50.43
C PRO A 144 16.11 2.92 -50.85
N ALA A 145 16.28 2.31 -52.03
CA ALA A 145 17.60 1.98 -52.56
C ALA A 145 18.45 3.24 -52.74
N LEU A 146 19.66 3.22 -52.19
CA LEU A 146 20.64 4.30 -52.40
C LEU A 146 21.11 4.29 -53.86
N PRO A 147 21.24 5.46 -54.51
CA PRO A 147 21.87 5.53 -55.83
C PRO A 147 23.35 5.11 -55.75
N PRO A 148 23.92 4.52 -56.82
CA PRO A 148 25.30 4.06 -56.82
C PRO A 148 26.28 5.23 -56.61
N ILE A 149 27.21 5.04 -55.67
CA ILE A 149 28.23 6.03 -55.32
C ILE A 149 29.27 6.12 -56.45
N GLN A 150 29.40 7.29 -57.06
CA GLN A 150 30.53 7.62 -57.94
C GLN A 150 31.78 7.84 -57.08
N PRO A 151 32.97 7.30 -57.45
CA PRO A 151 34.18 7.51 -56.65
C PRO A 151 34.67 8.96 -56.74
N ASP A 152 34.98 9.56 -55.59
CA ASP A 152 35.53 10.92 -55.51
C ASP A 152 36.92 11.02 -56.18
N PRO A 153 37.23 12.12 -56.89
CA PRO A 153 38.53 12.31 -57.52
C PRO A 153 39.64 12.51 -56.46
N VAL A 154 40.75 11.77 -56.62
CA VAL A 154 41.88 11.79 -55.68
C VAL A 154 42.57 13.16 -55.64
N HIS A 155 42.38 13.88 -54.54
CA HIS A 155 43.09 15.13 -54.25
C HIS A 155 44.58 14.86 -53.95
N LYS A 156 45.48 15.45 -54.74
CA LYS A 156 46.93 15.43 -54.46
C LYS A 156 47.29 16.61 -53.55
N PRO A 157 48.04 16.41 -52.45
CA PRO A 157 48.41 17.49 -51.55
C PRO A 157 49.50 18.39 -52.13
N ASP A 158 49.28 19.70 -52.07
CA ASP A 158 50.27 20.72 -52.46
C ASP A 158 51.46 20.75 -51.49
N ARG A 159 52.68 20.74 -52.05
CA ARG A 159 53.92 20.82 -51.27
C ARG A 159 54.50 22.25 -51.28
N GLY A 160 54.11 23.02 -50.27
CA GLY A 160 55.00 23.93 -49.55
C GLY A 160 54.94 25.44 -49.84
N ARG A 161 54.96 26.24 -48.76
CA ARG A 161 56.00 27.26 -48.51
C ARG A 161 56.06 27.62 -47.02
N CYS A 162 57.19 28.17 -46.57
CA CYS A 162 57.57 28.34 -45.17
C CYS A 162 57.71 29.83 -44.72
N ALA A 163 57.80 30.00 -43.40
CA ALA A 163 57.58 31.21 -42.60
C ALA A 163 58.51 32.43 -42.77
N THR A 164 57.96 33.62 -42.45
CA THR A 164 58.54 34.84 -41.80
C THR A 164 57.34 35.70 -41.31
N GLY A 165 57.36 36.55 -40.29
CA GLY A 165 58.31 36.91 -39.21
C GLY A 165 57.61 37.84 -38.17
N TRP A 166 58.17 38.01 -36.96
CA TRP A 166 57.57 38.79 -35.84
C TRP A 166 57.93 40.29 -35.83
N VAL A 167 56.96 41.16 -35.52
CA VAL A 167 57.00 42.49 -34.82
C VAL A 167 55.56 42.76 -34.32
N GLY A 168 55.20 43.41 -33.21
CA GLY A 168 55.91 44.01 -32.05
C GLY A 168 54.92 44.78 -31.14
N ASP A 169 55.34 45.25 -29.95
CA ASP A 169 54.46 45.82 -28.90
C ASP A 169 54.23 47.34 -28.94
N THR A 170 53.08 47.80 -28.43
CA THR A 170 52.83 48.96 -27.49
C THR A 170 51.31 49.20 -27.41
N ALA A 171 50.57 49.25 -26.29
CA ALA A 171 50.71 49.82 -24.94
C ALA A 171 50.07 51.23 -24.76
N LEU A 172 49.07 51.29 -23.85
CA LEU A 172 48.64 52.44 -23.00
C LEU A 172 48.02 53.73 -23.60
N ALA A 173 46.73 53.98 -23.27
CA ALA A 173 46.17 55.19 -22.63
C ALA A 173 44.64 55.00 -22.38
N ARG A 174 44.12 55.02 -21.14
CA ARG A 174 43.62 56.19 -20.35
C ARG A 174 42.53 57.01 -21.07
N MET A 175 41.28 56.92 -20.60
CA MET A 175 40.68 57.86 -19.61
C MET A 175 40.62 59.32 -20.09
N LEU A 176 39.46 59.70 -20.63
CA LEU A 176 38.55 60.72 -20.08
C LEU A 176 37.12 60.40 -20.54
#